data_AF-A0A174NJM5-F1
#
_entry.id   AF-A0A174NJM5-F1
#
_cell.length_a   1.000
_cell.length_b   1.000
_cell.length_c   1.000
_cell.angle_alpha   90.00
_cell.angle_beta   90.00
_cell.angle_gamma   90.00
#
_symmetry.space_group_name_H-M   'P 1'
#
loop_
_entity.id
_entity.type
_entity.pdbx_description
1 polymer ?
#
loop_
_entity_poly.entity_id
_entity_poly.type
_entity_poly.pdbx_seq_one_letter_code
_entity_poly.pdbx_strand_id
1 'polypeptide(L)'
;MKSSLTYYTSLVFLICCMALIITSVDIFKAYVPLKGITILIPMLALVVMCFKVLASKRSFVFLLFFSFYVSIAGAYGEKSIFSILYVFLLPVILYFVIQSFNDNKKLYFILIFLIPFSIALIPTGIILQQYPLALRSQSTDLNFDYTFFTVIMARYGLINYHIIQGVCVLIPILTYAFKNIKGKVRFLPLLLILLIFAIQIEGTVTTSLVLGLVMFFFCLFSKRINFKWIIAALLIVAFLFQTGLISDMLGYSSNMLADNQDLQQRVLELKDVIDGNEAEGDLGSRVDKYNLTIDAIFDNPIFGNSKSNIGGHAYFLDMLVYYGIWGMLLFVSFIITFYFYCKNSMSISIRPYYTLGFLSFVIFGSFKNMAGIDYWMLTFCILPLLCEVLDSRLNNA
;
A
#
# COMPACT_ATOMS: atom_id res chain seq x y z
N MET A 1 -27.46 7.61 -20.37
CA MET A 1 -27.28 6.86 -19.10
C MET A 1 -27.14 7.78 -17.88
N LYS A 2 -27.96 8.84 -17.75
CA LYS A 2 -27.91 9.82 -16.64
C LYS A 2 -29.02 9.66 -15.60
N SER A 3 -30.01 8.78 -15.79
CA SER A 3 -31.32 8.93 -15.14
C SER A 3 -31.56 8.15 -13.85
N SER A 4 -30.83 7.07 -13.53
CA SER A 4 -31.09 6.31 -12.29
C SER A 4 -30.20 6.70 -11.10
N LEU A 5 -29.08 7.37 -11.34
CA LEU A 5 -28.16 7.77 -10.26
C LEU A 5 -28.50 9.15 -9.67
N THR A 6 -29.29 9.98 -10.38
CA THR A 6 -29.47 11.40 -10.09
C THR A 6 -30.05 11.68 -8.70
N TYR A 7 -31.07 10.93 -8.27
CA TYR A 7 -31.71 11.12 -6.96
C TYR A 7 -30.94 10.54 -5.78
N TYR A 8 -30.06 9.56 -6.01
CA TYR A 8 -29.24 8.93 -4.97
C TYR A 8 -27.78 9.40 -4.97
N THR A 9 -27.38 10.29 -5.88
CA THR A 9 -25.98 10.70 -6.05
C THR A 9 -25.34 11.25 -4.77
N SER A 10 -26.05 12.04 -3.96
CA SER A 10 -25.50 12.59 -2.72
C SER A 10 -25.43 11.55 -1.60
N LEU A 11 -26.43 10.67 -1.49
CA LEU A 11 -26.43 9.58 -0.51
C LEU A 11 -25.34 8.55 -0.82
N VAL A 12 -25.20 8.13 -2.08
CA VAL A 12 -24.15 7.19 -2.51
C VAL A 12 -22.77 7.79 -2.26
N PHE A 13 -22.58 9.07 -2.55
CA PHE A 13 -21.32 9.76 -2.27
C PHE A 13 -21.02 9.80 -0.75
N LEU A 14 -22.02 10.10 0.07
CA LEU A 14 -21.89 10.10 1.53
C LEU A 14 -21.50 8.71 2.06
N ILE A 15 -22.16 7.65 1.59
CA ILE A 15 -21.84 6.26 1.95
C ILE A 15 -20.39 5.93 1.58
N CYS A 16 -19.93 6.34 0.39
CA CYS A 16 -18.54 6.13 -0.02
C CYS A 16 -17.56 6.86 0.91
N CYS A 17 -17.86 8.11 1.27
CA CYS A 17 -17.02 8.90 2.18
C CYS A 17 -16.97 8.28 3.58
N MET A 18 -18.13 7.83 4.10
CA MET A 18 -18.19 7.14 5.39
C MET A 18 -17.39 5.84 5.36
N ALA A 19 -17.51 5.05 4.29
CA ALA A 19 -16.71 3.84 4.11
C ALA A 19 -15.21 4.19 4.17
N LEU A 20 -14.75 5.16 3.38
CA LEU A 20 -13.35 5.60 3.40
C LEU A 20 -12.86 6.03 4.79
N ILE A 21 -13.66 6.82 5.53
CA ILE A 21 -13.31 7.27 6.89
C ILE A 21 -13.17 6.08 7.82
N ILE A 22 -14.16 5.19 7.82
CA ILE A 22 -14.17 3.99 8.66
C ILE A 22 -13.02 3.05 8.31
N THR A 23 -12.66 2.94 7.03
CA THR A 23 -11.67 1.96 6.58
C THR A 23 -10.23 2.47 6.59
N SER A 24 -10.01 3.78 6.60
CA SER A 24 -8.68 4.37 6.35
C SER A 24 -8.25 5.44 7.36
N VAL A 25 -9.13 5.86 8.29
CA VAL A 25 -8.78 6.86 9.31
C VAL A 25 -8.75 6.21 10.69
N ASP A 26 -7.55 5.88 11.17
CA ASP A 26 -7.38 4.99 12.33
C ASP A 26 -7.91 5.54 13.65
N ILE A 27 -7.82 6.86 13.85
CA ILE A 27 -8.42 7.47 15.05
C ILE A 27 -9.93 7.20 15.10
N PHE A 28 -10.63 7.29 13.97
CA PHE A 28 -12.05 6.96 13.90
C PHE A 28 -12.30 5.46 14.12
N LYS A 29 -11.48 4.57 13.53
CA LYS A 29 -11.57 3.12 13.78
C LYS A 29 -11.45 2.78 15.26
N ALA A 30 -10.57 3.48 15.98
CA ALA A 30 -10.28 3.20 17.38
C ALA A 30 -11.36 3.68 18.35
N TYR A 31 -12.12 4.72 17.97
CA TYR A 31 -13.30 5.20 18.72
C TYR A 31 -14.60 4.50 18.32
N VAL A 32 -14.72 4.07 17.06
CA VAL A 32 -15.88 3.35 16.53
C VAL A 32 -15.43 1.99 15.99
N PRO A 33 -15.22 0.99 16.87
CA PRO A 33 -14.72 -0.33 16.48
C PRO A 33 -15.82 -1.12 15.76
N LEU A 34 -16.02 -0.77 14.49
CA LEU A 34 -16.96 -1.43 13.59
C LEU A 34 -16.41 -2.81 13.24
N LYS A 35 -17.08 -3.87 13.72
CA LYS A 35 -16.77 -5.25 13.32
C LYS A 35 -16.99 -5.42 11.82
N GLY A 36 -16.21 -6.26 11.15
CA GLY A 36 -16.24 -6.42 9.68
C GLY A 36 -17.63 -6.61 9.05
N ILE A 37 -18.57 -7.26 9.76
CA ILE A 37 -19.98 -7.43 9.33
C ILE A 37 -20.70 -6.08 9.15
N THR A 38 -20.41 -5.08 9.99
CA THR A 38 -21.06 -3.76 9.93
C THR A 38 -20.65 -2.95 8.70
N ILE A 39 -19.46 -3.22 8.14
CA ILE A 39 -18.97 -2.57 6.91
C ILE A 39 -19.43 -3.35 5.65
N LEU A 40 -19.77 -4.63 5.81
CA LEU A 40 -20.29 -5.47 4.74
C LEU A 40 -21.66 -5.00 4.23
N ILE A 41 -22.54 -4.55 5.13
CA ILE A 41 -23.90 -4.10 4.78
C ILE A 41 -23.87 -2.90 3.80
N PRO A 42 -23.15 -1.78 4.09
CA PRO A 42 -23.06 -0.68 3.14
C PRO A 42 -22.30 -1.07 1.86
N MET A 43 -21.35 -2.00 1.92
CA MET A 43 -20.65 -2.52 0.74
C MET A 43 -21.59 -3.31 -0.18
N LEU A 44 -22.40 -4.22 0.37
CA LEU A 44 -23.41 -4.96 -0.39
C LEU A 44 -24.48 -4.03 -0.96
N ALA A 45 -24.91 -3.02 -0.18
CA ALA A 45 -25.82 -1.99 -0.68
C ALA A 45 -25.21 -1.23 -1.87
N LEU A 46 -23.94 -0.82 -1.79
CA LEU A 46 -23.22 -0.19 -2.90
C LEU A 46 -23.14 -1.09 -4.13
N VAL A 47 -22.82 -2.38 -3.96
CA VAL A 47 -22.77 -3.36 -5.06
C VAL A 47 -24.12 -3.47 -5.74
N VAL A 48 -25.20 -3.64 -4.97
CA VAL A 48 -26.56 -3.75 -5.52
C VAL A 48 -26.97 -2.47 -6.25
N MET A 49 -26.76 -1.30 -5.62
CA MET A 49 -27.10 0.00 -6.20
C MET A 49 -26.31 0.32 -7.47
N CYS A 50 -25.05 -0.13 -7.55
CA CYS A 50 -24.13 0.19 -8.64
C CYS A 50 -23.83 -1.00 -9.56
N PHE A 51 -24.56 -2.11 -9.45
CA PHE A 51 -24.20 -3.38 -10.11
C PHE A 51 -24.03 -3.24 -11.62
N LYS A 52 -24.93 -2.53 -12.30
CA LYS A 52 -24.83 -2.30 -13.76
C LYS A 52 -23.54 -1.57 -14.15
N VAL A 53 -23.10 -0.61 -13.35
CA VAL A 53 -21.85 0.13 -13.58
C VAL A 53 -20.65 -0.77 -13.34
N LEU A 54 -20.67 -1.51 -12.23
CA LEU A 54 -19.57 -2.39 -11.82
C LEU A 54 -19.40 -3.58 -12.76
N ALA A 55 -20.47 -4.31 -13.07
CA ALA A 55 -20.46 -5.49 -13.95
C ALA A 55 -20.04 -5.18 -15.39
N SER A 56 -20.12 -3.91 -15.82
CA SER A 56 -19.60 -3.48 -17.13
C SER A 56 -18.07 -3.46 -17.20
N LYS A 57 -17.37 -3.55 -16.06
CA LYS A 57 -15.91 -3.44 -15.97
C LYS A 57 -15.27 -4.82 -15.89
N ARG A 58 -14.43 -5.16 -16.88
CA ARG A 58 -13.71 -6.45 -16.94
C ARG A 58 -12.92 -6.76 -15.68
N SER A 59 -12.24 -5.78 -15.11
CA SER A 59 -11.49 -5.95 -13.86
C SER A 59 -12.38 -6.26 -12.66
N PHE A 60 -13.56 -5.66 -12.56
CA PHE A 60 -14.53 -6.00 -11.52
C PHE A 60 -15.04 -7.44 -11.69
N VAL A 61 -15.27 -7.89 -12.93
CA VAL A 61 -15.68 -9.28 -13.20
C VAL A 61 -14.59 -10.28 -12.76
N PHE A 62 -13.32 -10.06 -13.10
CA PHE A 62 -12.22 -10.91 -12.61
C PHE A 62 -12.11 -10.88 -11.08
N LEU A 63 -12.30 -9.72 -10.47
CA LEU A 63 -12.30 -9.59 -9.02
C LEU A 63 -13.46 -10.36 -8.37
N LEU A 64 -14.65 -10.37 -8.99
CA LEU A 64 -15.77 -11.18 -8.53
C LEU A 64 -15.47 -12.68 -8.65
N PHE A 65 -14.86 -13.13 -9.75
CA PHE A 65 -14.45 -14.53 -9.90
C PHE A 65 -13.39 -14.91 -8.87
N PHE A 66 -12.38 -14.06 -8.65
CA PHE A 66 -11.37 -14.27 -7.61
C PHE A 66 -12.02 -14.33 -6.22
N SER A 67 -12.91 -13.40 -5.93
CA SER A 67 -13.67 -13.33 -4.68
C SER A 67 -14.51 -14.61 -4.44
N PHE A 68 -15.18 -15.09 -5.49
CA PHE A 68 -15.95 -16.34 -5.45
C PHE A 68 -15.04 -17.55 -5.21
N TYR A 69 -13.93 -17.64 -5.94
CA TYR A 69 -12.94 -18.71 -5.77
C TYR A 69 -12.38 -18.73 -4.35
N VAL A 70 -11.97 -17.57 -3.82
CA VAL A 70 -11.46 -17.46 -2.45
C VAL A 70 -12.53 -17.77 -1.41
N SER A 71 -13.80 -17.46 -1.68
CA SER A 71 -14.89 -17.83 -0.77
C SER A 71 -15.04 -19.35 -0.66
N ILE A 72 -14.90 -20.07 -1.78
CA ILE A 72 -14.91 -21.53 -1.79
C ILE A 72 -13.67 -22.06 -1.07
N ALA A 73 -12.47 -21.61 -1.46
CA ALA A 73 -11.20 -22.07 -0.87
C ALA A 73 -11.07 -21.71 0.63
N GLY A 74 -11.64 -20.57 1.03
CA GLY A 74 -11.67 -20.07 2.41
C GLY A 74 -12.72 -20.75 3.27
N ALA A 75 -13.81 -21.29 2.70
CA ALA A 75 -14.75 -22.15 3.43
C ALA A 75 -14.07 -23.45 3.93
N TYR A 76 -12.94 -23.81 3.33
CA TYR A 76 -12.08 -24.90 3.78
C TYR A 76 -11.00 -24.46 4.78
N GLY A 77 -10.87 -23.17 5.15
CA GLY A 77 -9.82 -22.63 6.03
C GLY A 77 -10.34 -21.88 7.27
N GLU A 78 -9.44 -21.51 8.20
CA GLU A 78 -9.78 -20.84 9.48
C GLU A 78 -9.96 -19.32 9.36
N LYS A 79 -9.46 -18.69 8.29
CA LYS A 79 -9.61 -17.24 8.08
C LYS A 79 -11.02 -16.93 7.59
N SER A 80 -11.68 -15.98 8.24
CA SER A 80 -13.03 -15.52 7.85
C SER A 80 -13.04 -15.05 6.40
N ILE A 81 -13.81 -15.73 5.55
CA ILE A 81 -14.04 -15.38 4.13
C ILE A 81 -14.36 -13.88 3.97
N PHE A 82 -15.07 -13.31 4.94
CA PHE A 82 -15.51 -11.91 4.92
C PHE A 82 -14.35 -10.90 5.00
N SER A 83 -13.26 -11.20 5.72
CA SER A 83 -12.14 -10.26 5.84
C SER A 83 -11.40 -10.11 4.51
N ILE A 84 -11.19 -11.24 3.83
CA ILE A 84 -10.55 -11.31 2.52
C ILE A 84 -11.38 -10.56 1.47
N LEU A 85 -12.68 -10.86 1.38
CA LEU A 85 -13.57 -10.23 0.40
C LEU A 85 -13.60 -8.71 0.52
N TYR A 86 -13.71 -8.22 1.75
CA TYR A 86 -13.77 -6.78 2.04
C TYR A 86 -12.47 -6.04 1.67
N VAL A 87 -11.31 -6.66 1.91
CA VAL A 87 -9.99 -6.06 1.61
C VAL A 87 -9.83 -5.77 0.11
N PHE A 88 -10.30 -6.64 -0.77
CA PHE A 88 -10.15 -6.46 -2.22
C PHE A 88 -11.32 -5.72 -2.89
N LEU A 89 -12.56 -6.04 -2.50
CA LEU A 89 -13.74 -5.52 -3.19
C LEU A 89 -13.96 -4.05 -2.92
N LEU A 90 -13.84 -3.61 -1.66
CA LEU A 90 -14.23 -2.26 -1.28
C LEU A 90 -13.41 -1.18 -2.01
N PRO A 91 -12.06 -1.23 -2.07
CA PRO A 91 -11.27 -0.24 -2.79
C PRO A 91 -11.68 -0.07 -4.26
N VAL A 92 -11.94 -1.18 -4.94
CA VAL A 92 -12.28 -1.21 -6.36
C VAL A 92 -13.70 -0.72 -6.60
N ILE A 93 -14.66 -1.09 -5.73
CA ILE A 93 -16.02 -0.57 -5.76
C ILE A 93 -16.01 0.94 -5.56
N LEU A 94 -15.32 1.42 -4.52
CA LEU A 94 -15.20 2.85 -4.23
C LEU A 94 -14.60 3.60 -5.42
N TYR A 95 -13.54 3.07 -6.03
CA TYR A 95 -12.97 3.67 -7.25
C TYR A 95 -14.00 3.81 -8.37
N PHE A 96 -14.66 2.73 -8.79
CA PHE A 96 -15.60 2.79 -9.92
C PHE A 96 -16.81 3.66 -9.64
N VAL A 97 -17.32 3.64 -8.41
CA VAL A 97 -18.44 4.48 -8.01
C VAL A 97 -18.01 5.95 -8.02
N ILE A 98 -16.88 6.30 -7.39
CA ILE A 98 -16.38 7.68 -7.34
C ILE A 98 -15.96 8.20 -8.72
N GLN A 99 -15.42 7.33 -9.59
CA GLN A 99 -15.06 7.69 -10.97
C GLN A 99 -16.26 8.22 -11.77
N SER A 100 -17.48 7.78 -11.45
CA SER A 100 -18.70 8.23 -12.12
C SER A 100 -19.15 9.64 -11.74
N PHE A 101 -18.57 10.23 -10.70
CA PHE A 101 -18.87 11.60 -10.27
C PHE A 101 -18.00 12.64 -10.97
N ASN A 102 -18.38 13.91 -10.83
CA ASN A 102 -17.59 15.04 -11.34
C ASN A 102 -16.26 15.23 -10.57
N ASP A 103 -15.32 15.96 -11.16
CA ASP A 103 -13.97 16.14 -10.60
C ASP A 103 -13.96 16.86 -9.24
N ASN A 104 -14.96 17.69 -8.94
CA ASN A 104 -15.09 18.31 -7.61
C ASN A 104 -15.37 17.24 -6.53
N LYS A 105 -16.31 16.34 -6.78
CA LYS A 105 -16.63 15.24 -5.85
C LYS A 105 -15.46 14.25 -5.72
N LYS A 106 -14.77 13.94 -6.82
CA LYS A 106 -13.53 13.14 -6.78
C LYS A 106 -12.47 13.81 -5.88
N LEU A 107 -12.25 15.11 -6.05
CA LEU A 107 -11.33 15.88 -5.22
C LEU A 107 -11.73 15.87 -3.74
N TYR A 108 -13.00 16.11 -3.42
CA TYR A 108 -13.49 16.06 -2.03
C TYR A 108 -13.28 14.67 -1.40
N PHE A 109 -13.54 13.60 -2.14
CA PHE A 109 -13.30 12.23 -1.68
C PHE A 109 -11.83 12.00 -1.35
N ILE A 110 -10.90 12.45 -2.20
CA ILE A 110 -9.46 12.36 -1.96
C ILE A 110 -9.06 13.18 -0.73
N LEU A 111 -9.60 14.40 -0.57
CA LEU A 111 -9.28 15.27 0.57
C LEU A 111 -9.77 14.71 1.90
N ILE A 112 -10.90 14.00 1.91
CA ILE A 112 -11.40 13.27 3.09
C ILE A 112 -10.40 12.21 3.57
N PHE A 113 -9.57 11.67 2.68
CA PHE A 113 -8.46 10.79 3.06
C PHE A 113 -7.19 11.59 3.43
N LEU A 114 -6.73 12.49 2.54
CA LEU A 114 -5.43 13.16 2.67
C LEU A 114 -5.36 14.10 3.88
N ILE A 115 -6.44 14.80 4.22
CA ILE A 115 -6.43 15.76 5.34
C ILE A 115 -6.29 15.02 6.68
N PRO A 116 -7.16 14.04 7.04
CA PRO A 116 -6.97 13.27 8.27
C PRO A 116 -5.63 12.52 8.30
N PHE A 117 -5.20 11.94 7.17
CA PHE A 117 -3.90 11.28 7.08
C PHE A 117 -2.75 12.25 7.42
N SER A 118 -2.74 13.44 6.82
CA SER A 118 -1.70 14.45 7.07
C SER A 118 -1.70 14.94 8.52
N ILE A 119 -2.89 15.13 9.11
CA ILE A 119 -3.03 15.53 10.52
C ILE A 119 -2.49 14.41 11.44
N ALA A 120 -2.77 13.15 11.12
CA ALA A 120 -2.36 11.99 11.93
C ALA A 120 -0.84 11.73 11.91
N LEU A 121 -0.11 12.26 10.92
CA LEU A 121 1.37 12.17 10.90
C LEU A 121 2.00 12.88 12.11
N ILE A 122 1.37 13.96 12.61
CA ILE A 122 1.89 14.75 13.74
C ILE A 122 1.89 13.95 15.06
N PRO A 123 0.73 13.45 15.56
CA PRO A 123 0.72 12.63 16.77
C PRO A 123 1.51 11.33 16.58
N THR A 124 1.51 10.74 15.38
CA THR A 124 2.35 9.57 15.08
C THR A 124 3.84 9.89 15.32
N GLY A 125 4.34 11.03 14.85
CA GLY A 125 5.73 11.44 15.09
C GLY A 125 6.05 11.62 16.56
N ILE A 126 5.15 12.26 17.33
CA ILE A 126 5.31 12.44 18.78
C ILE A 126 5.37 11.09 19.50
N ILE A 127 4.51 10.14 19.12
CA ILE A 127 4.48 8.80 19.71
C ILE A 127 5.77 8.04 19.38
N LEU A 128 6.28 8.13 18.15
CA LEU A 128 7.47 7.39 17.74
C LEU A 128 8.75 7.90 18.41
N GLN A 129 8.82 9.19 18.76
CA GLN A 129 9.93 9.71 19.58
C GLN A 129 9.98 9.07 20.97
N GLN A 130 8.84 8.68 21.52
CA GLN A 130 8.74 8.03 22.84
C GLN A 130 8.80 6.50 22.72
N TYR A 131 8.26 5.95 21.64
CA TYR A 131 8.13 4.52 21.37
C TYR A 131 8.49 4.22 19.90
N PRO A 132 9.77 4.17 19.52
CA PRO A 132 10.19 4.01 18.11
C PRO A 132 9.67 2.71 17.46
N LEU A 133 9.46 1.66 18.26
CA LEU A 133 8.94 0.38 17.79
C LEU A 133 7.41 0.31 17.72
N ALA A 134 6.67 1.36 18.09
CA ALA A 134 5.20 1.34 18.17
C ALA A 134 4.50 1.03 16.84
N LEU A 135 5.08 1.44 15.71
CA LEU A 135 4.55 1.07 14.39
C LEU A 135 4.82 -0.40 14.07
N ARG A 136 6.03 -0.89 14.36
CA ARG A 136 6.43 -2.28 14.06
C ARG A 136 5.69 -3.29 14.94
N SER A 137 5.43 -2.94 16.21
CA SER A 137 4.71 -3.78 17.16
C SER A 137 3.25 -4.05 16.76
N GLN A 138 2.63 -3.21 15.91
CA GLN A 138 1.30 -3.49 15.36
C GLN A 138 1.28 -4.68 14.39
N SER A 139 2.43 -5.04 13.82
CA SER A 139 2.53 -6.06 12.76
C SER A 139 3.10 -7.40 13.22
N THR A 140 3.64 -7.43 14.44
CA THR A 140 4.33 -8.58 15.01
C THR A 140 3.58 -9.09 16.24
N ASP A 141 3.36 -10.40 16.33
CA ASP A 141 2.97 -11.11 17.55
C ASP A 141 4.08 -11.09 18.63
N LEU A 142 4.90 -10.03 18.67
CA LEU A 142 5.77 -9.76 19.81
C LEU A 142 4.82 -9.49 20.97
N ASN A 143 4.82 -10.37 21.99
CA ASN A 143 4.18 -10.41 23.32
C ASN A 143 3.77 -9.10 24.04
N PHE A 144 3.45 -8.04 23.32
CA PHE A 144 2.88 -6.79 23.76
C PHE A 144 1.38 -6.87 23.54
N ASP A 145 0.61 -6.32 24.48
CA ASP A 145 -0.85 -6.33 24.42
C ASP A 145 -1.32 -5.69 23.10
N TYR A 146 -1.78 -6.52 22.16
CA TYR A 146 -2.30 -6.12 20.86
C TYR A 146 -3.36 -5.03 20.99
N THR A 147 -4.10 -5.04 22.10
CA THR A 147 -5.11 -4.03 22.46
C THR A 147 -4.48 -2.66 22.70
N PHE A 148 -3.31 -2.60 23.34
CA PHE A 148 -2.63 -1.37 23.68
C PHE A 148 -2.13 -0.62 22.44
N PHE A 149 -1.38 -1.29 21.56
CA PHE A 149 -0.84 -0.63 20.37
C PHE A 149 -1.88 -0.40 19.27
N THR A 150 -2.87 -1.30 19.12
CA THR A 150 -3.84 -1.20 18.03
C THR A 150 -5.04 -0.32 18.38
N VAL A 151 -5.45 -0.24 19.65
CA VAL A 151 -6.64 0.52 20.07
C VAL A 151 -6.25 1.77 20.84
N ILE A 152 -5.41 1.65 21.87
CA ILE A 152 -5.08 2.80 22.73
C ILE A 152 -4.20 3.79 21.95
N MET A 153 -3.10 3.35 21.36
CA MET A 153 -2.23 4.24 20.60
C MET A 153 -2.90 4.82 19.36
N ALA A 154 -3.79 4.06 18.70
CA ALA A 154 -4.58 4.59 17.59
C ALA A 154 -5.54 5.72 18.01
N ARG A 155 -6.09 5.69 19.24
CA ARG A 155 -6.88 6.81 19.81
C ARG A 155 -6.01 8.05 20.05
N TYR A 156 -4.74 7.87 20.40
CA TYR A 156 -3.77 8.95 20.48
C TYR A 156 -3.29 9.45 19.11
N GLY A 157 -3.73 8.83 18.02
CA GLY A 157 -3.42 9.25 16.65
C GLY A 157 -2.27 8.49 15.99
N LEU A 158 -1.84 7.35 16.55
CA LEU A 158 -0.89 6.46 15.87
C LEU A 158 -1.52 5.89 14.61
N ILE A 159 -0.92 6.17 13.45
CA ILE A 159 -1.34 5.62 12.17
C ILE A 159 -1.05 4.10 12.11
N ASN A 160 -1.88 3.37 11.39
CA ASN A 160 -1.70 1.95 11.12
C ASN A 160 -0.42 1.70 10.33
N TYR A 161 0.35 0.69 10.75
CA TYR A 161 1.57 0.26 10.09
C TYR A 161 1.42 0.02 8.59
N HIS A 162 0.32 -0.60 8.16
CA HIS A 162 0.06 -0.91 6.75
C HIS A 162 -0.14 0.36 5.89
N ILE A 163 -0.69 1.45 6.45
CA ILE A 163 -0.79 2.74 5.75
C ILE A 163 0.61 3.33 5.53
N ILE A 164 1.43 3.40 6.57
CA ILE A 164 2.78 3.98 6.49
C ILE A 164 3.68 3.16 5.55
N GLN A 165 3.47 1.85 5.49
CA GLN A 165 4.12 1.01 4.49
C GLN A 165 3.61 1.28 3.07
N GLY A 166 2.30 1.42 2.87
CA GLY A 166 1.68 1.57 1.56
C GLY A 166 1.75 2.95 0.92
N VAL A 167 1.98 3.99 1.71
CA VAL A 167 1.97 5.37 1.20
C VAL A 167 3.07 5.64 0.17
N CYS A 168 4.11 4.80 0.09
CA CYS A 168 5.13 4.86 -0.96
C CYS A 168 4.55 4.82 -2.39
N VAL A 169 3.40 4.16 -2.57
CA VAL A 169 2.64 4.09 -3.84
C VAL A 169 2.20 5.49 -4.33
N LEU A 170 2.00 6.45 -3.43
CA LEU A 170 1.61 7.82 -3.77
C LEU A 170 2.80 8.73 -4.11
N ILE A 171 4.04 8.35 -3.77
CA ILE A 171 5.22 9.21 -3.93
C ILE A 171 5.43 9.66 -5.40
N PRO A 172 5.30 8.80 -6.43
CA PRO A 172 5.43 9.24 -7.81
C PRO A 172 4.45 10.36 -8.19
N ILE A 173 3.17 10.21 -7.84
CA ILE A 173 2.14 11.19 -8.23
C ILE A 173 2.22 12.47 -7.39
N LEU A 174 2.64 12.39 -6.12
CA LEU A 174 2.93 13.57 -5.29
C LEU A 174 4.14 14.35 -5.85
N THR A 175 5.15 13.64 -6.36
CA THR A 175 6.31 14.26 -7.01
C THR A 175 5.91 14.96 -8.32
N TYR A 176 5.02 14.34 -9.10
CA TYR A 176 4.43 14.98 -10.27
C TYR A 176 3.66 16.25 -9.90
N ALA A 177 2.85 16.21 -8.85
CA ALA A 177 2.11 17.37 -8.35
C ALA A 177 3.06 18.51 -7.93
N PHE A 178 4.13 18.22 -7.20
CA PHE A 178 5.17 19.20 -6.85
C PHE A 178 5.80 19.87 -8.08
N LYS A 179 6.08 19.10 -9.13
CA LYS A 179 6.73 19.60 -10.36
C LYS A 179 5.81 20.47 -11.22
N ASN A 180 4.50 20.24 -11.20
CA ASN A 180 3.58 20.82 -12.19
C ASN A 180 2.55 21.80 -11.61
N ILE A 181 2.25 21.75 -10.30
CA ILE A 181 1.39 22.75 -9.68
C ILE A 181 2.12 24.11 -9.65
N LYS A 182 1.40 25.18 -10.01
CA LYS A 182 1.92 26.55 -10.00
C LYS A 182 1.73 27.22 -8.63
N GLY A 183 2.56 28.22 -8.33
CA GLY A 183 2.47 29.02 -7.12
C GLY A 183 2.96 28.32 -5.85
N LYS A 184 2.68 28.92 -4.67
CA LYS A 184 3.16 28.41 -3.37
C LYS A 184 2.55 27.07 -2.97
N VAL A 185 1.35 26.75 -3.48
CA VAL A 185 0.62 25.50 -3.18
C VAL A 185 1.39 24.26 -3.64
N ARG A 186 2.28 24.39 -4.63
CA ARG A 186 3.12 23.29 -5.13
C ARG A 186 4.01 22.65 -4.05
N PHE A 187 4.31 23.38 -2.98
CA PHE A 187 5.13 22.87 -1.88
C PHE A 187 4.37 21.96 -0.91
N LEU A 188 3.02 21.91 -0.97
CA LEU A 188 2.23 21.02 -0.11
C LEU A 188 2.50 19.53 -0.39
N PRO A 189 2.48 19.03 -1.65
CA PRO A 189 2.90 17.66 -1.95
C PRO A 189 4.33 17.33 -1.47
N LEU A 190 5.26 18.27 -1.61
CA LEU A 190 6.64 18.09 -1.15
C LEU A 190 6.70 17.97 0.38
N LEU A 191 6.01 18.87 1.10
CA LEU A 191 5.92 18.80 2.56
C LEU A 191 5.34 17.45 3.01
N LEU A 192 4.29 16.97 2.35
CA LEU A 192 3.69 15.66 2.65
C LEU A 192 4.69 14.50 2.42
N ILE A 193 5.45 14.52 1.32
CA ILE A 193 6.52 13.54 1.06
C ILE A 193 7.55 13.55 2.18
N LEU A 194 8.01 14.75 2.60
CA LEU A 194 9.01 14.88 3.66
C LEU A 194 8.49 14.38 5.01
N LEU A 195 7.23 14.67 5.35
CA LEU A 195 6.60 14.15 6.57
C LEU A 195 6.47 12.63 6.53
N ILE A 196 6.09 12.04 5.39
CA ILE A 196 6.05 10.58 5.21
C ILE A 196 7.44 9.98 5.47
N PHE A 197 8.50 10.53 4.88
CA PHE A 197 9.85 10.01 5.09
C PHE A 197 10.32 10.17 6.53
N ALA A 198 10.04 11.30 7.18
CA ALA A 198 10.36 11.50 8.58
C ALA A 198 9.71 10.41 9.46
N ILE A 199 8.42 10.14 9.27
CA ILE A 199 7.70 9.09 10.02
C ILE A 199 8.23 7.69 9.70
N GLN A 200 8.61 7.41 8.45
CA GLN A 200 9.19 6.12 8.09
C GLN A 200 10.59 5.90 8.71
N ILE A 201 11.38 6.97 8.86
CA ILE A 201 12.67 6.93 9.56
C ILE A 201 12.45 6.65 11.05
N GLU A 202 11.63 7.48 11.71
CA GLU A 202 11.30 7.33 13.14
C GLU A 202 10.67 5.96 13.45
N GLY A 203 9.82 5.47 12.55
CA GLY A 203 9.13 4.19 12.70
C GLY A 203 9.91 2.97 12.22
N THR A 204 11.16 3.11 11.81
CA THR A 204 12.02 2.02 11.28
C THR A 204 11.40 1.25 10.10
N VAL A 205 10.61 1.93 9.27
CA VAL A 205 9.88 1.33 8.11
C VAL A 205 10.76 1.36 6.85
N THR A 206 11.92 0.71 6.93
CA THR A 206 13.03 0.85 5.97
C THR A 206 12.66 0.48 4.54
N THR A 207 11.89 -0.59 4.33
CA THR A 207 11.53 -1.04 2.98
C THR A 207 10.69 -0.01 2.22
N SER A 208 9.72 0.60 2.89
CA SER A 208 8.86 1.62 2.27
C SER A 208 9.64 2.93 2.06
N LEU A 209 10.52 3.28 2.98
CA LEU A 209 11.41 4.44 2.87
C LEU A 209 12.33 4.32 1.65
N VAL A 210 13.04 3.20 1.51
CA VAL A 210 13.98 2.98 0.40
C VAL A 210 13.25 3.01 -0.94
N LEU A 211 12.13 2.29 -1.06
CA LEU A 211 11.32 2.30 -2.28
C LEU A 211 10.79 3.71 -2.58
N GLY A 212 10.29 4.42 -1.56
CA GLY A 212 9.82 5.80 -1.69
C GLY A 212 10.92 6.76 -2.14
N LEU A 213 12.13 6.68 -1.58
CA LEU A 213 13.28 7.50 -1.96
C LEU A 213 13.70 7.24 -3.41
N VAL A 214 13.80 5.97 -3.81
CA VAL A 214 14.11 5.59 -5.19
C VAL A 214 13.07 6.20 -6.12
N MET A 215 11.77 6.03 -5.83
CA MET A 215 10.69 6.57 -6.64
C MET A 215 10.68 8.11 -6.67
N PHE A 216 10.95 8.77 -5.54
CA PHE A 216 11.01 10.22 -5.42
C PHE A 216 12.13 10.81 -6.29
N PHE A 217 13.38 10.40 -6.06
CA PHE A 217 14.52 10.95 -6.80
C PHE A 217 14.44 10.65 -8.29
N PHE A 218 13.97 9.45 -8.62
CA PHE A 218 13.72 9.05 -9.98
C PHE A 218 12.68 9.95 -10.68
N CYS A 219 11.54 10.21 -10.02
CA CYS A 219 10.52 11.11 -10.54
C CYS A 219 10.98 12.57 -10.58
N LEU A 220 11.81 12.98 -9.62
CA LEU A 220 12.32 14.35 -9.50
C LEU A 220 13.25 14.67 -10.67
N PHE A 221 14.28 13.85 -10.89
CA PHE A 221 15.32 14.10 -11.88
C PHE A 221 14.97 13.64 -13.29
N SER A 222 14.03 12.71 -13.45
CA SER A 222 13.60 12.31 -14.79
C SER A 222 12.79 13.43 -15.46
N LYS A 223 13.30 13.96 -16.57
CA LYS A 223 12.57 14.90 -17.45
C LYS A 223 11.43 14.19 -18.18
N ARG A 224 11.62 12.91 -18.54
CA ARG A 224 10.63 12.02 -19.15
C ARG A 224 10.88 10.60 -18.65
N ILE A 225 9.92 10.07 -17.91
CA ILE A 225 9.97 8.68 -17.46
C ILE A 225 9.64 7.78 -18.66
N ASN A 226 10.59 6.94 -19.05
CA ASN A 226 10.45 5.94 -20.10
C ASN A 226 10.71 4.54 -19.53
N PHE A 227 10.55 3.50 -20.35
CA PHE A 227 10.69 2.11 -19.91
C PHE A 227 12.10 1.76 -19.39
N LYS A 228 13.17 2.37 -19.96
CA LYS A 228 14.55 2.16 -19.48
C LYS A 228 14.72 2.62 -18.04
N TRP A 229 14.11 3.74 -17.73
CA TRP A 229 14.08 4.27 -16.38
C TRP A 229 13.34 3.29 -15.45
N ILE A 230 12.18 2.75 -15.84
CA ILE A 230 11.45 1.76 -15.02
C ILE A 230 12.32 0.54 -14.70
N ILE A 231 13.08 0.05 -15.68
CA ILE A 231 14.07 -1.02 -15.48
C ILE A 231 15.15 -0.59 -14.48
N ALA A 232 15.68 0.62 -14.60
CA ALA A 232 16.69 1.12 -13.67
C ALA A 232 16.16 1.19 -12.22
N ALA A 233 14.92 1.63 -12.01
CA ALA A 233 14.30 1.61 -10.69
C ALA A 233 14.16 0.19 -10.14
N LEU A 234 13.74 -0.77 -10.97
CA LEU A 234 13.65 -2.18 -10.59
C LEU A 234 15.02 -2.77 -10.24
N LEU A 235 16.06 -2.45 -11.01
CA LEU A 235 17.42 -2.90 -10.75
C LEU A 235 17.98 -2.32 -9.46
N ILE A 236 17.76 -1.01 -9.21
CA ILE A 236 18.17 -0.37 -7.95
C ILE A 236 17.45 -1.02 -6.78
N VAL A 237 16.15 -1.27 -6.90
CA VAL A 237 15.39 -1.93 -5.83
C VAL A 237 15.91 -3.36 -5.61
N ALA A 238 16.07 -4.16 -6.67
CA ALA A 238 16.61 -5.51 -6.57
C ALA A 238 18.03 -5.53 -5.95
N PHE A 239 18.87 -4.57 -6.33
CA PHE A 239 20.21 -4.36 -5.77
C PHE A 239 20.15 -4.01 -4.28
N LEU A 240 19.25 -3.11 -3.87
CA LEU A 240 19.10 -2.70 -2.47
C LEU A 240 18.47 -3.77 -1.56
N PHE A 241 17.78 -4.75 -2.14
CA PHE A 241 17.27 -5.91 -1.40
C PHE A 241 18.30 -7.03 -1.22
N GLN A 242 19.49 -6.91 -1.81
CA GLN A 242 20.62 -7.79 -1.52
C GLN A 242 21.39 -7.23 -0.31
N THR A 243 20.92 -7.55 0.89
CA THR A 243 21.51 -7.13 2.18
C THR A 243 23.00 -7.42 2.31
N GLY A 244 23.50 -8.50 1.70
CA GLY A 244 24.93 -8.84 1.69
C GLY A 244 25.80 -7.74 1.06
N LEU A 245 25.38 -7.14 -0.06
CA LEU A 245 26.17 -6.08 -0.72
C LEU A 245 26.16 -4.77 0.06
N ILE A 246 25.05 -4.42 0.73
CA ILE A 246 24.97 -3.21 1.56
C ILE A 246 25.86 -3.35 2.79
N SER A 247 25.84 -4.52 3.44
CA SER A 247 26.76 -4.87 4.53
C SER A 247 28.22 -4.76 4.08
N ASP A 248 28.55 -5.34 2.93
CA ASP A 248 29.90 -5.28 2.37
C ASP A 248 30.33 -3.84 2.07
N MET A 249 29.46 -3.02 1.46
CA MET A 249 29.74 -1.60 1.19
C MET A 249 29.95 -0.78 2.46
N LEU A 250 29.20 -1.07 3.54
CA LEU A 250 29.40 -0.45 4.85
C LEU A 250 30.70 -0.92 5.51
N GLY A 251 31.10 -2.18 5.30
CA GLY A 251 32.42 -2.69 5.67
C GLY A 251 33.56 -2.03 4.89
N TYR A 252 33.38 -1.78 3.59
CA TYR A 252 34.37 -1.06 2.78
C TYR A 252 34.47 0.42 3.18
N SER A 253 33.34 1.08 3.44
CA SER A 253 33.33 2.49 3.84
C SER A 253 33.89 2.70 5.25
N SER A 254 33.67 1.77 6.18
CA SER A 254 34.30 1.83 7.51
C SER A 254 35.83 1.69 7.43
N ASN A 255 36.35 0.85 6.53
CA ASN A 255 37.79 0.72 6.30
C ASN A 255 38.40 1.99 5.69
N MET A 256 37.65 2.74 4.86
CA MET A 256 38.10 4.02 4.29
C MET A 256 38.08 5.17 5.31
N LEU A 257 37.42 4.98 6.47
CA LEU A 257 37.28 5.96 7.54
C LEU A 257 38.20 5.66 8.73
N ALA A 258 39.22 4.80 8.56
CA ALA A 258 40.11 4.35 9.63
C ALA A 258 40.80 5.49 10.41
N ASP A 259 41.02 6.65 9.77
CA ASP A 259 41.63 7.82 10.40
C ASP A 259 40.67 8.62 11.30
N ASN A 260 39.37 8.32 11.26
CA ASN A 260 38.34 8.99 12.06
C ASN A 260 37.50 7.96 12.83
N GLN A 261 38.01 7.59 14.00
CA GLN A 261 37.46 6.51 14.82
C GLN A 261 35.99 6.70 15.18
N ASP A 262 35.53 7.93 15.45
CA ASP A 262 34.13 8.20 15.84
C ASP A 262 33.16 8.00 14.65
N LEU A 263 33.58 8.37 13.45
CA LEU A 263 32.80 8.17 12.22
C LEU A 263 32.85 6.71 11.74
N GLN A 264 34.01 6.06 11.85
CA GLN A 264 34.17 4.65 11.58
C GLN A 264 33.25 3.80 12.47
N GLN A 265 33.20 4.11 13.76
CA GLN A 265 32.36 3.40 14.72
C GLN A 265 30.88 3.54 14.40
N ARG A 266 30.38 4.73 14.03
CA ARG A 266 28.96 4.90 13.63
C ARG A 266 28.60 4.14 12.36
N VAL A 267 29.53 4.03 11.41
CA VAL A 267 29.32 3.24 10.18
C VAL A 267 29.32 1.75 10.47
N LEU A 268 30.17 1.28 11.40
CA LEU A 268 30.16 -0.10 11.88
C LEU A 268 28.90 -0.41 12.68
N GLU A 269 28.41 0.50 13.53
CA GLU A 269 27.14 0.33 14.23
C GLU A 269 25.96 0.26 13.25
N LEU A 270 25.95 1.08 12.20
CA LEU A 270 24.99 0.98 11.09
C LEU A 270 25.10 -0.37 10.36
N LYS A 271 26.32 -0.86 10.15
CA LYS A 271 26.58 -2.17 9.58
C LYS A 271 26.06 -3.29 10.49
N ASP A 272 26.32 -3.22 11.78
CA ASP A 272 25.89 -4.21 12.79
C ASP A 272 24.37 -4.20 12.99
N VAL A 273 23.70 -3.06 12.81
CA VAL A 273 22.23 -2.95 12.77
C VAL A 273 21.67 -3.60 11.49
N ILE A 274 22.42 -3.56 10.38
CA ILE A 274 22.05 -4.19 9.11
C ILE A 274 22.40 -5.70 9.10
N ASP A 275 23.48 -6.08 9.80
CA ASP A 275 23.98 -7.45 9.97
C ASP A 275 23.26 -8.19 11.11
N GLY A 276 22.69 -7.45 12.06
CA GLY A 276 21.87 -7.99 13.15
C GLY A 276 22.66 -8.61 14.29
N ASN A 277 23.74 -7.98 14.75
CA ASN A 277 24.55 -8.51 15.87
C ASN A 277 23.89 -8.28 17.26
N GLU A 278 22.78 -8.98 17.48
CA GLU A 278 22.43 -9.75 18.68
C GLU A 278 21.15 -10.55 18.35
N ALA A 279 21.35 -11.78 17.85
CA ALA A 279 20.42 -12.91 17.64
C ALA A 279 20.61 -13.53 16.24
N GLU A 280 20.50 -14.85 16.17
CA GLU A 280 20.50 -15.65 14.93
C GLU A 280 19.63 -15.02 13.83
N GLY A 281 20.29 -14.26 12.93
CA GLY A 281 19.97 -13.91 11.55
C GLY A 281 18.54 -13.50 11.16
N ASP A 282 18.27 -12.20 11.02
CA ASP A 282 17.11 -11.64 10.27
C ASP A 282 17.17 -12.01 8.76
N LEU A 283 18.34 -12.40 8.21
CA LEU A 283 18.42 -12.97 6.86
C LEU A 283 18.04 -14.45 6.81
N GLY A 284 18.60 -15.26 7.73
CA GLY A 284 18.29 -16.67 7.84
C GLY A 284 16.80 -16.87 8.04
N SER A 285 16.22 -16.17 9.01
CA SER A 285 14.78 -16.22 9.27
C SER A 285 13.91 -15.71 8.11
N ARG A 286 14.39 -14.80 7.25
CA ARG A 286 13.67 -14.39 6.02
C ARG A 286 13.79 -15.45 4.93
N VAL A 287 14.98 -15.99 4.70
CA VAL A 287 15.21 -17.08 3.75
C VAL A 287 14.39 -18.30 4.15
N ASP A 288 14.35 -18.64 5.43
CA ASP A 288 13.51 -19.72 5.97
C ASP A 288 12.03 -19.46 5.72
N LYS A 289 11.55 -18.22 5.93
CA LYS A 289 10.18 -17.83 5.58
C LYS A 289 9.88 -17.99 4.09
N TYR A 290 10.80 -17.61 3.21
CA TYR A 290 10.64 -17.82 1.77
C TYR A 290 10.63 -19.30 1.40
N ASN A 291 11.55 -20.10 1.95
CA ASN A 291 11.63 -21.54 1.71
C ASN A 291 10.36 -22.23 2.20
N LEU A 292 9.88 -21.92 3.41
CA LEU A 292 8.61 -22.42 3.93
C LEU A 292 7.44 -22.12 3.00
N THR A 293 7.35 -20.88 2.48
CA THR A 293 6.31 -20.51 1.51
C THR A 293 6.49 -21.27 0.19
N ILE A 294 7.73 -21.47 -0.30
CA ILE A 294 8.01 -22.20 -1.55
C ILE A 294 7.64 -23.68 -1.42
N ASP A 295 8.05 -24.34 -0.35
CA ASP A 295 7.74 -25.75 -0.09
C ASP A 295 6.22 -25.95 -0.03
N ALA A 296 5.50 -25.05 0.65
CA ALA A 296 4.04 -25.08 0.73
C ALA A 296 3.34 -24.86 -0.63
N ILE A 297 3.98 -24.17 -1.60
CA ILE A 297 3.44 -24.06 -2.97
C ILE A 297 3.49 -25.43 -3.66
N PHE A 298 4.58 -26.18 -3.48
CA PHE A 298 4.76 -27.46 -4.16
C PHE A 298 3.88 -28.59 -3.59
N ASP A 299 3.39 -28.45 -2.36
CA ASP A 299 2.44 -29.39 -1.77
C ASP A 299 1.07 -29.39 -2.46
N ASN A 300 0.58 -28.22 -2.88
CA ASN A 300 -0.68 -28.09 -3.61
C ASN A 300 -0.64 -26.93 -4.62
N PRO A 301 0.07 -27.09 -5.76
CA PRO A 301 0.36 -25.99 -6.66
C PRO A 301 -0.87 -25.51 -7.44
N ILE A 302 -1.84 -26.40 -7.70
CA ILE A 302 -2.97 -26.10 -8.58
C ILE A 302 -4.05 -25.31 -7.85
N PHE A 303 -4.48 -25.79 -6.68
CA PHE A 303 -5.60 -25.21 -5.92
C PHE A 303 -5.18 -24.48 -4.65
N GLY A 304 -3.95 -24.69 -4.19
CA GLY A 304 -3.47 -24.14 -2.93
C GLY A 304 -4.03 -24.85 -1.71
N ASN A 305 -3.55 -24.44 -0.54
CA ASN A 305 -4.02 -24.92 0.75
C ASN A 305 -4.05 -23.76 1.75
N SER A 306 -5.27 -23.31 2.10
CA SER A 306 -5.51 -22.20 3.03
C SER A 306 -5.08 -22.49 4.48
N LYS A 307 -4.76 -23.74 4.80
CA LYS A 307 -4.27 -24.18 6.12
C LYS A 307 -2.76 -24.39 6.17
N SER A 308 -2.05 -24.24 5.05
CA SER A 308 -0.59 -24.42 5.05
C SER A 308 0.09 -23.40 5.96
N ASN A 309 1.12 -23.86 6.67
CA ASN A 309 2.03 -22.98 7.38
C ASN A 309 2.89 -22.24 6.35
N ILE A 310 2.98 -20.91 6.47
CA ILE A 310 3.68 -20.07 5.49
C ILE A 310 4.58 -19.06 6.20
N GLY A 311 5.55 -18.51 5.46
CA GLY A 311 6.44 -17.48 5.99
C GLY A 311 5.75 -16.13 6.28
N GLY A 312 4.64 -15.83 5.60
CA GLY A 312 3.83 -14.62 5.84
C GLY A 312 4.55 -13.31 5.51
N HIS A 313 5.59 -13.39 4.67
CA HIS A 313 6.47 -12.26 4.35
C HIS A 313 6.32 -11.74 2.92
N ALA A 314 5.85 -12.56 1.99
CA ALA A 314 5.77 -12.21 0.57
C ALA A 314 4.34 -12.42 0.09
N TYR A 315 3.55 -11.35 0.13
CA TYR A 315 2.10 -11.44 0.01
C TYR A 315 1.62 -12.19 -1.25
N PHE A 316 2.24 -11.95 -2.40
CA PHE A 316 1.85 -12.63 -3.64
C PHE A 316 2.26 -14.12 -3.68
N LEU A 317 3.35 -14.50 -3.01
CA LEU A 317 3.72 -15.91 -2.88
C LEU A 317 2.82 -16.61 -1.86
N ASP A 318 2.50 -15.93 -0.77
CA ASP A 318 1.56 -16.43 0.24
C ASP A 318 0.16 -16.63 -0.37
N MET A 319 -0.27 -15.74 -1.27
CA MET A 319 -1.49 -15.91 -2.07
C MET A 319 -1.44 -17.15 -2.96
N LEU A 320 -0.28 -17.45 -3.56
CA LEU A 320 -0.10 -18.63 -4.37
C LEU A 320 -0.17 -19.92 -3.53
N VAL A 321 0.36 -19.92 -2.30
CA VAL A 321 0.17 -21.03 -1.36
C VAL A 321 -1.31 -21.22 -1.06
N TYR A 322 -2.03 -20.15 -0.72
CA TYR A 322 -3.41 -20.27 -0.27
C TYR A 322 -4.40 -20.65 -1.37
N TYR A 323 -4.15 -20.21 -2.60
CA TYR A 323 -5.14 -20.24 -3.67
C TYR A 323 -4.66 -20.96 -4.94
N GLY A 324 -3.40 -21.40 -4.97
CA GLY A 324 -2.80 -22.08 -6.09
C GLY A 324 -2.73 -21.23 -7.35
N ILE A 325 -2.27 -21.85 -8.43
CA ILE A 325 -2.13 -21.20 -9.74
C ILE A 325 -3.49 -20.68 -10.22
N TRP A 326 -4.60 -21.39 -9.97
CA TRP A 326 -5.93 -20.93 -10.40
C TRP A 326 -6.35 -19.62 -9.75
N GLY A 327 -6.23 -19.50 -8.43
CA GLY A 327 -6.54 -18.25 -7.74
C GLY A 327 -5.59 -17.13 -8.14
N MET A 328 -4.31 -17.43 -8.31
CA MET A 328 -3.31 -16.46 -8.73
C MET A 328 -3.58 -15.94 -10.16
N LEU A 329 -4.03 -16.78 -11.09
CA LEU A 329 -4.41 -16.36 -12.44
C LEU A 329 -5.58 -15.37 -12.43
N LEU A 330 -6.61 -15.62 -11.61
CA LEU A 330 -7.74 -14.70 -11.46
C LEU A 330 -7.30 -13.36 -10.86
N PHE A 331 -6.45 -13.43 -9.83
CA PHE A 331 -5.90 -12.26 -9.15
C PHE A 331 -5.04 -11.39 -10.09
N VAL A 332 -4.10 -12.01 -10.79
CA VAL A 332 -3.24 -11.32 -11.78
C VAL A 332 -4.07 -10.74 -12.93
N SER A 333 -5.08 -11.47 -13.41
CA SER A 333 -5.99 -10.98 -14.45
C SER A 333 -6.75 -9.73 -13.98
N PHE A 334 -7.23 -9.70 -12.74
CA PHE A 334 -7.82 -8.52 -12.13
C PHE A 334 -6.82 -7.35 -12.09
N ILE A 335 -5.61 -7.56 -11.55
CA ILE A 335 -4.58 -6.53 -11.42
C ILE A 335 -4.24 -5.92 -12.79
N ILE A 336 -3.99 -6.75 -13.80
CA ILE A 336 -3.61 -6.32 -15.15
C ILE A 336 -4.75 -5.53 -15.80
N THR A 337 -5.97 -6.06 -15.76
CA THR A 337 -7.13 -5.38 -16.36
C THR A 337 -7.46 -4.07 -15.67
N PHE A 338 -7.29 -3.98 -14.34
CA PHE A 338 -7.48 -2.75 -13.58
C PHE A 338 -6.41 -1.70 -13.93
N TYR A 339 -5.14 -2.12 -13.97
CA TYR A 339 -4.02 -1.25 -14.35
C TYR A 339 -4.25 -0.62 -15.74
N PHE A 340 -4.56 -1.44 -16.75
CA PHE A 340 -4.78 -0.93 -18.10
C PHE A 340 -6.03 -0.07 -18.21
N TYR A 341 -7.09 -0.38 -17.46
CA TYR A 341 -8.28 0.47 -17.40
C TYR A 341 -7.94 1.89 -16.92
N CYS A 342 -7.26 2.00 -15.77
CA CYS A 342 -6.89 3.30 -15.20
C CYS A 342 -5.84 4.03 -16.04
N LYS A 343 -4.80 3.32 -16.51
CA LYS A 343 -3.76 3.92 -17.36
C LYS A 343 -4.36 4.55 -18.62
N ASN A 344 -5.34 3.89 -19.23
CA ASN A 344 -5.94 4.35 -20.48
C ASN A 344 -6.93 5.51 -20.27
N SER A 345 -7.43 5.76 -19.06
CA SER A 345 -8.25 6.94 -18.75
C SER A 345 -7.42 8.22 -18.54
N MET A 346 -6.10 8.11 -18.43
CA MET A 346 -5.18 9.22 -18.13
C MET A 346 -4.40 9.68 -19.38
N SER A 347 -3.98 10.94 -19.39
CA SER A 347 -3.11 11.54 -20.40
C SER A 347 -1.70 10.96 -20.38
N ILE A 348 -0.97 11.16 -21.48
CA ILE A 348 0.38 10.61 -21.68
C ILE A 348 1.39 11.13 -20.63
N SER A 349 1.17 12.31 -20.05
CA SER A 349 2.08 12.95 -19.09
C SER A 349 2.02 12.29 -17.70
N ILE A 350 0.84 11.80 -17.29
CA ILE A 350 0.61 11.22 -15.97
C ILE A 350 0.81 9.70 -15.94
N ARG A 351 0.56 9.00 -17.05
CA ARG A 351 0.72 7.54 -17.17
C ARG A 351 2.02 6.98 -16.58
N PRO A 352 3.20 7.62 -16.75
CA PRO A 352 4.43 7.09 -16.18
C PRO A 352 4.42 7.13 -14.65
N TYR A 353 3.88 8.18 -14.04
CA TYR A 353 3.80 8.32 -12.58
C TYR A 353 2.79 7.34 -11.98
N TYR A 354 1.63 7.16 -12.63
CA TYR A 354 0.70 6.09 -12.27
C TYR A 354 1.36 4.70 -12.35
N THR A 355 2.13 4.46 -13.42
CA THR A 355 2.84 3.18 -13.61
C THR A 355 3.89 2.94 -12.52
N LEU A 356 4.66 3.95 -12.12
CA LEU A 356 5.62 3.82 -11.02
C LEU A 356 4.94 3.60 -9.67
N GLY A 357 3.81 4.27 -9.41
CA GLY A 357 3.02 4.04 -8.19
C GLY A 357 2.51 2.61 -8.14
N PHE A 358 1.92 2.14 -9.24
CA PHE A 358 1.44 0.75 -9.36
C PHE A 358 2.58 -0.28 -9.31
N LEU A 359 3.74 0.04 -9.88
CA LEU A 359 4.94 -0.79 -9.78
C LEU A 359 5.44 -0.90 -8.34
N SER A 360 5.34 0.19 -7.56
CA SER A 360 5.65 0.17 -6.13
C SER A 360 4.76 -0.82 -5.39
N PHE A 361 3.47 -0.89 -5.73
CA PHE A 361 2.55 -1.94 -5.23
C PHE A 361 3.03 -3.35 -5.62
N VAL A 362 3.43 -3.57 -6.88
CA VAL A 362 3.87 -4.90 -7.32
C VAL A 362 5.15 -5.33 -6.60
N ILE A 363 6.16 -4.45 -6.56
CA ILE A 363 7.44 -4.70 -5.87
C ILE A 363 7.17 -5.02 -4.41
N PHE A 364 6.44 -4.16 -3.71
CA PHE A 364 6.23 -4.33 -2.28
C PHE A 364 5.45 -5.63 -2.00
N GLY A 365 4.53 -6.04 -2.89
CA GLY A 365 3.71 -7.24 -2.69
C GLY A 365 4.47 -8.54 -2.90
N SER A 366 5.57 -8.46 -3.64
CA SER A 366 6.52 -9.56 -3.79
C SER A 366 7.46 -9.70 -2.59
N PHE A 367 7.79 -8.63 -1.88
CA PHE A 367 8.81 -8.63 -0.81
C PHE A 367 8.26 -8.49 0.61
N LYS A 368 7.03 -8.01 0.76
CA LYS A 368 6.40 -7.70 2.05
C LYS A 368 4.95 -8.16 2.07
N ASN A 369 4.44 -8.34 3.29
CA ASN A 369 3.04 -8.65 3.55
C ASN A 369 2.17 -7.40 3.38
N MET A 370 0.99 -7.56 2.77
CA MET A 370 0.01 -6.50 2.46
C MET A 370 -1.40 -6.79 3.00
N ALA A 371 -1.52 -7.49 4.11
CA ALA A 371 -2.82 -7.95 4.62
C ALA A 371 -3.83 -6.84 5.00
N GLY A 372 -3.40 -5.58 5.12
CA GLY A 372 -4.27 -4.44 5.46
C GLY A 372 -5.04 -3.85 4.27
N ILE A 373 -6.33 -3.57 4.45
CA ILE A 373 -7.18 -2.89 3.45
C ILE A 373 -6.59 -1.54 3.01
N ASP A 374 -5.84 -0.88 3.87
CA ASP A 374 -5.35 0.46 3.60
C ASP A 374 -4.36 0.49 2.41
N TYR A 375 -3.55 -0.55 2.24
CA TYR A 375 -2.65 -0.70 1.09
C TYR A 375 -3.44 -0.80 -0.22
N TRP A 376 -4.55 -1.53 -0.17
CA TRP A 376 -5.46 -1.74 -1.29
C TRP A 376 -6.25 -0.46 -1.61
N MET A 377 -6.70 0.27 -0.59
CA MET A 377 -7.32 1.59 -0.73
C MET A 377 -6.38 2.58 -1.41
N LEU A 378 -5.13 2.65 -0.97
CA LEU A 378 -4.12 3.52 -1.57
C LEU A 378 -3.90 3.20 -3.05
N THR A 379 -3.77 1.92 -3.40
CA THR A 379 -3.41 1.49 -4.76
C THR A 379 -4.59 1.51 -5.73
N PHE A 380 -5.73 0.94 -5.34
CA PHE A 380 -6.87 0.71 -6.23
C PHE A 380 -7.93 1.81 -6.14
N CYS A 381 -7.83 2.74 -5.20
CA CYS A 381 -8.77 3.86 -5.08
C CYS A 381 -8.06 5.22 -5.12
N ILE A 382 -7.21 5.52 -4.13
CA ILE A 382 -6.65 6.87 -3.96
C ILE A 382 -5.68 7.23 -5.08
N LEU A 383 -4.71 6.35 -5.41
CA LEU A 383 -3.74 6.58 -6.47
C LEU A 383 -4.39 6.90 -7.84
N PRO A 384 -5.29 6.06 -8.41
CA PRO A 384 -5.87 6.34 -9.71
C PRO A 384 -6.78 7.57 -9.69
N LEU A 385 -7.54 7.82 -8.61
CA LEU A 385 -8.35 9.04 -8.49
C LEU A 385 -7.50 10.30 -8.43
N LEU A 386 -6.40 10.28 -7.66
CA LEU A 386 -5.47 11.40 -7.57
C LEU A 386 -4.83 11.70 -8.93
N CYS A 387 -4.46 10.66 -9.68
CA CYS A 387 -3.96 10.80 -11.05
C CYS A 387 -5.00 11.45 -11.97
N GLU A 388 -6.23 10.95 -12.00
CA GLU A 388 -7.32 11.51 -12.84
C GLU A 388 -7.63 12.97 -12.50
N VAL A 389 -7.73 13.30 -11.20
CA VAL A 389 -8.05 14.67 -10.77
C VAL A 389 -6.91 15.64 -11.11
N LEU A 390 -5.65 15.25 -10.89
CA LEU A 390 -4.52 16.07 -11.30
C LEU A 390 -4.46 16.25 -12.81
N ASP A 391 -4.77 15.21 -13.58
CA ASP A 391 -4.81 15.26 -15.04
C ASP A 391 -5.81 16.30 -15.54
N SER A 392 -7.04 16.20 -15.05
CA SER A 392 -8.11 17.13 -15.41
C SER A 392 -7.75 18.56 -15.03
N ARG A 393 -7.24 18.78 -13.81
CA ARG A 393 -6.97 20.13 -13.31
C ARG A 393 -5.77 20.81 -13.97
N LEU A 394 -4.76 20.05 -14.37
CA LEU A 394 -3.56 20.61 -14.99
C LEU A 394 -3.69 20.77 -16.51
N ASN A 395 -4.55 19.98 -17.17
CA ASN A 395 -4.80 20.13 -18.61
C ASN A 395 -5.94 21.12 -18.92
N ASN A 396 -6.83 21.39 -17.96
CA ASN A 396 -7.91 22.38 -18.09
C ASN A 396 -7.57 23.78 -17.52
N ALA A 397 -6.33 24.00 -17.09
CA ALA A 397 -5.82 25.26 -16.52
C ALA A 397 -4.62 25.78 -17.31
#